data_AF-A0A084TCY4-F1
#
_entry.id   AF-A0A084TCY4-F1
#
_cell.length_a   1.000
_cell.length_b   1.000
_cell.length_c   1.000
_cell.angle_alpha   90.00
_cell.angle_beta   90.00
_cell.angle_gamma   90.00
#
_symmetry.space_group_name_H-M   'P 1'
#
loop_
_entity.id
_entity.type
_entity.pdbx_description
1 polymer ?
#
loop_
_entity_poly.entity_id
_entity_poly.type
_entity_poly.pdbx_seq_one_letter_code
_entity_poly.pdbx_strand_id
1 'polypeptide(L)'
;MGKQRNWKREHQEMRQFRSEARQYLYQCKGEYLGKMMAFAFDGKQAVFEASGYIPGKNYQEYAREFAAEAPWRSLIRKNLTRQFCDCAEAHVWFEIVARGKNPKNYIIGALNERGNFASPCQNCALWVDSTFKAVYRTTPAYEGRTKQVPGA
;
A
#
# COMPACT_ATOMS: atom_id res chain seq x y z
N MET A 1 -13.73 8.11 -29.53
CA MET A 1 -13.08 9.17 -28.72
C MET A 1 -12.99 8.88 -27.20
N GLY A 2 -13.63 7.84 -26.66
CA GLY A 2 -13.61 7.55 -25.20
C GLY A 2 -12.27 7.02 -24.63
N LYS A 3 -11.54 6.17 -25.36
CA LYS A 3 -10.27 5.57 -24.89
C LYS A 3 -9.16 6.61 -24.64
N GLN A 4 -9.09 7.65 -25.48
CA GLN A 4 -8.03 8.67 -25.41
C GLN A 4 -8.26 9.68 -24.27
N ARG A 5 -9.53 9.97 -23.94
CA ARG A 5 -9.89 10.77 -22.75
C ARG A 5 -9.60 10.02 -21.45
N ASN A 6 -9.87 8.71 -21.42
CA ASN A 6 -9.61 7.89 -20.24
C ASN A 6 -8.11 7.79 -19.95
N TRP A 7 -7.30 7.54 -20.99
CA TRP A 7 -5.84 7.48 -20.87
C TRP A 7 -5.21 8.78 -20.35
N LYS A 8 -5.69 9.95 -20.80
CA LYS A 8 -5.19 11.25 -20.31
C LYS A 8 -5.49 11.45 -18.82
N ARG A 9 -6.69 11.05 -18.38
CA ARG A 9 -7.11 11.15 -16.99
C ARG A 9 -6.29 10.23 -16.09
N GLU A 10 -6.13 8.97 -16.47
CA GLU A 10 -5.28 8.00 -15.75
C GLU A 10 -3.82 8.50 -15.64
N HIS A 11 -3.27 9.06 -16.73
CA HIS A 11 -1.94 9.68 -16.70
C HIS A 11 -1.83 10.90 -15.78
N GLN A 12 -2.90 11.67 -15.61
CA GLN A 12 -2.91 12.82 -14.71
C GLN A 12 -2.99 12.37 -13.25
N GLU A 13 -3.88 11.42 -12.94
CA GLU A 13 -4.03 10.86 -11.61
C GLU A 13 -2.73 10.17 -11.14
N MET A 14 -2.07 9.41 -12.02
CA MET A 14 -0.76 8.80 -11.72
C MET A 14 0.35 9.84 -11.52
N ARG A 15 0.33 10.96 -12.24
CA ARG A 15 1.29 12.05 -12.02
C ARG A 15 1.07 12.72 -10.67
N GLN A 16 -0.19 12.95 -10.28
CA GLN A 16 -0.53 13.50 -8.97
C GLN A 16 -0.11 12.55 -7.85
N PHE A 17 -0.45 11.26 -7.96
CA PHE A 17 -0.01 10.22 -7.01
C PHE A 17 1.51 10.27 -6.77
N ARG A 18 2.31 10.33 -7.83
CA ARG A 18 3.77 10.42 -7.73
C ARG A 18 4.26 11.70 -7.06
N SER A 19 3.58 12.82 -7.32
CA SER A 19 3.92 14.12 -6.72
C SER A 19 3.67 14.10 -5.22
N GLU A 20 2.48 13.66 -4.81
CA GLU A 20 2.08 13.57 -3.40
C GLU A 20 2.98 12.61 -2.61
N ALA A 21 3.26 11.43 -3.17
CA ALA A 21 4.15 10.48 -2.53
C ALA A 21 5.57 11.04 -2.32
N ARG A 22 6.10 11.79 -3.30
CA ARG A 22 7.41 12.45 -3.18
C ARG A 22 7.41 13.56 -2.13
N GLN A 23 6.35 14.36 -2.10
CA GLN A 23 6.20 15.43 -1.10
C GLN A 23 6.15 14.86 0.31
N TYR A 24 5.37 13.79 0.51
CA TYR A 24 5.30 13.09 1.78
C TYR A 24 6.67 12.52 2.18
N LEU A 25 7.36 11.82 1.27
CA LEU A 25 8.70 11.30 1.53
C LEU A 25 9.72 12.38 1.91
N TYR A 26 9.59 13.57 1.32
CA TYR A 26 10.45 14.70 1.64
C TYR A 26 10.19 15.24 3.05
N GLN A 27 8.92 15.39 3.44
CA GLN A 27 8.51 15.88 4.76
C GLN A 27 8.89 14.91 5.89
N CYS A 28 8.87 13.62 5.59
CA CYS A 28 9.12 12.54 6.54
C CYS A 28 10.59 12.04 6.54
N LYS A 29 11.51 12.78 5.91
CA LYS A 29 12.94 12.40 5.84
C LYS A 29 13.53 12.19 7.24
N GLY A 30 14.02 10.97 7.49
CA GLY A 30 14.73 10.59 8.72
C GLY A 30 14.01 9.54 9.56
N GLU A 31 12.69 9.63 9.72
CA GLU A 31 11.92 8.74 10.60
C GLU A 31 11.64 7.34 10.01
N TYR A 32 11.79 7.23 8.69
CA TYR A 32 11.41 6.05 7.91
C TYR A 32 12.54 5.44 7.07
N LEU A 33 13.77 5.94 7.22
CA LEU A 33 14.96 5.31 6.62
C LEU A 33 15.09 3.87 7.13
N GLY A 34 15.18 2.90 6.19
CA GLY A 34 15.27 1.47 6.50
C GLY A 34 13.93 0.76 6.74
N LYS A 35 12.78 1.45 6.59
CA LYS A 35 11.45 0.85 6.74
C LYS A 35 10.75 0.69 5.39
N MET A 36 9.96 -0.38 5.26
CA MET A 36 9.02 -0.56 4.15
C MET A 36 7.77 0.29 4.39
N MET A 37 7.25 0.93 3.36
CA MET A 37 6.13 1.87 3.47
C MET A 37 5.12 1.65 2.36
N ALA A 38 3.87 2.01 2.60
CA ALA A 38 2.83 2.05 1.59
C ALA A 38 2.14 3.40 1.60
N PHE A 39 1.79 3.87 0.40
CA PHE A 39 1.13 5.13 0.16
C PHE A 39 -0.09 4.90 -0.73
N ALA A 40 -1.22 5.51 -0.38
CA ALA A 40 -2.43 5.51 -1.18
C ALA A 40 -2.99 6.92 -1.38
N PHE A 41 -3.58 7.18 -2.55
CA PHE A 41 -4.15 8.48 -2.90
C PHE A 41 -5.39 8.32 -3.79
N ASP A 42 -6.46 9.04 -3.47
CA ASP A 42 -7.73 9.02 -4.20
C ASP A 42 -7.96 10.22 -5.14
N GLY A 43 -6.96 11.11 -5.27
CA GLY A 43 -7.10 12.38 -5.99
C GLY A 43 -7.36 13.59 -5.08
N LYS A 44 -7.62 13.37 -3.79
CA LYS A 44 -7.91 14.43 -2.80
C LYS A 44 -7.12 14.25 -1.52
N GLN A 45 -7.01 13.03 -1.02
CA GLN A 45 -6.40 12.71 0.26
C GLN A 45 -5.38 11.59 0.11
N ALA A 46 -4.21 11.81 0.72
CA ALA A 46 -3.18 10.79 0.89
C ALA A 46 -3.37 10.01 2.20
N VAL A 47 -3.06 8.72 2.14
CA VAL A 47 -2.93 7.82 3.28
C VAL A 47 -1.55 7.17 3.20
N PHE A 48 -0.83 7.12 4.31
CA PHE A 48 0.54 6.59 4.33
C PHE A 48 0.79 5.83 5.60
N GLU A 49 1.37 4.63 5.48
CA GLU A 49 1.67 3.78 6.63
C GLU A 49 2.98 2.99 6.44
N ALA A 50 3.72 2.79 7.52
CA ALA A 50 4.97 2.03 7.55
C ALA A 50 4.75 0.61 8.09
N SER A 51 5.46 -0.38 7.53
CA SER A 51 5.40 -1.77 7.98
C SER A 51 6.08 -1.91 9.35
N GLY A 52 5.40 -2.49 10.33
CA GLY A 52 6.00 -2.96 11.58
C GLY A 52 6.44 -1.88 12.60
N TYR A 53 6.24 -0.58 12.34
CA TYR A 53 6.50 0.46 13.33
C TYR A 53 5.59 1.66 13.11
N ILE A 54 4.63 1.86 14.02
CA ILE A 54 3.80 3.05 14.09
C ILE A 54 3.60 3.41 15.57
N PRO A 55 4.22 4.50 16.06
CA PRO A 55 4.01 4.96 17.42
C PRO A 55 2.53 5.33 17.64
N GLY A 56 1.89 4.73 18.64
CA GLY A 56 0.55 5.15 19.11
C GLY A 56 -0.66 4.64 18.33
N LYS A 57 -0.52 3.81 17.29
CA LYS A 57 -1.66 3.15 16.61
C LYS A 57 -1.67 1.66 16.92
N ASN A 58 -2.69 1.18 17.63
CA ASN A 58 -2.86 -0.25 17.91
C ASN A 58 -3.46 -0.98 16.69
N TYR A 59 -2.63 -1.26 15.69
CA TYR A 59 -3.08 -1.99 14.50
C TYR A 59 -3.61 -3.38 14.77
N GLN A 60 -3.29 -3.99 15.92
CA GLN A 60 -3.89 -5.26 16.32
C GLN A 60 -5.36 -5.11 16.72
N GLU A 61 -5.79 -3.94 17.17
CA GLU A 61 -7.21 -3.63 17.37
C GLU A 61 -7.91 -3.46 16.03
N TYR A 62 -7.35 -2.67 15.11
CA TYR A 62 -7.86 -2.56 13.73
C TYR A 62 -7.94 -3.92 13.02
N ALA A 63 -6.90 -4.74 13.15
CA ALA A 63 -6.89 -6.07 12.56
C ALA A 63 -7.98 -6.99 13.14
N ARG A 64 -8.35 -6.81 14.42
CA ARG A 64 -9.47 -7.53 15.06
C ARG A 64 -10.83 -6.97 14.64
N GLU A 65 -10.98 -5.65 14.66
CA GLU A 65 -12.21 -4.94 14.30
C GLU A 65 -12.60 -5.20 12.85
N PHE A 66 -11.66 -5.02 11.91
CA PHE A 66 -11.89 -5.16 10.47
C PHE A 66 -11.57 -6.55 9.93
N ALA A 67 -11.32 -7.54 10.81
CA ALA A 67 -10.97 -8.91 10.42
C ALA A 67 -11.98 -9.51 9.43
N ALA A 68 -13.26 -9.18 9.62
CA ALA A 68 -14.35 -9.73 8.83
C ALA A 68 -14.38 -9.20 7.39
N GLU A 69 -13.93 -7.96 7.20
CA GLU A 69 -13.94 -7.20 5.94
C GLU A 69 -12.61 -7.28 5.18
N ALA A 70 -11.56 -7.79 5.84
CA ALA A 70 -10.23 -7.87 5.27
C ALA A 70 -10.23 -8.65 3.95
N PRO A 71 -9.68 -8.08 2.85
CA PRO A 71 -9.73 -8.71 1.53
C PRO A 71 -8.89 -9.99 1.44
N TRP A 72 -7.97 -10.20 2.39
CA TRP A 72 -7.16 -11.40 2.51
C TRP A 72 -7.75 -12.47 3.45
N ARG A 73 -8.94 -12.24 4.03
CA ARG A 73 -9.54 -13.16 5.02
C ARG A 73 -9.69 -14.59 4.50
N SER A 74 -10.10 -14.76 3.25
CA SER A 74 -10.28 -16.08 2.61
C SER A 74 -9.02 -16.60 1.92
N LEU A 75 -7.94 -15.83 1.92
CA LEU A 75 -6.69 -16.18 1.26
C LEU A 75 -5.85 -17.05 2.20
N ILE A 76 -6.14 -18.35 2.20
CA ILE A 76 -5.39 -19.32 2.99
C ILE A 76 -4.02 -19.56 2.36
N ARG A 77 -2.97 -19.36 3.14
CA ARG A 77 -1.66 -19.97 2.88
C ARG A 77 -1.26 -20.83 4.07
N LYS A 78 -1.06 -22.13 3.82
CA LYS A 78 -0.27 -22.97 4.72
C LYS A 78 1.16 -22.40 4.71
N ASN A 79 1.75 -22.18 5.88
CA ASN A 79 3.11 -21.66 6.08
C ASN A 79 3.33 -20.18 5.71
N LEU A 80 2.47 -19.28 6.19
CA LEU A 80 2.80 -17.85 6.21
C LEU A 80 3.88 -17.57 7.26
N THR A 81 5.08 -17.20 6.81
CA THR A 81 6.13 -16.67 7.70
C THR A 81 5.84 -15.27 8.25
N ARG A 82 4.84 -14.57 7.70
CA ARG A 82 4.38 -13.23 8.11
C ARG A 82 2.87 -13.12 7.86
N GLN A 83 2.12 -12.54 8.80
CA GLN A 83 0.68 -12.36 8.62
C GLN A 83 0.41 -11.23 7.61
N PHE A 84 -0.72 -11.30 6.89
CA PHE A 84 -1.08 -10.24 5.93
C PHE A 84 -1.19 -8.87 6.60
N CYS A 85 -1.76 -8.83 7.81
CA CYS A 85 -1.95 -7.60 8.59
C CYS A 85 -0.64 -6.91 8.99
N ASP A 86 0.51 -7.57 8.87
CA ASP A 86 1.81 -6.96 9.18
C ASP A 86 2.39 -6.16 8.01
N CYS A 87 1.79 -6.28 6.81
CA CYS A 87 2.29 -5.63 5.60
C CYS A 87 1.85 -4.16 5.54
N ALA A 88 2.69 -3.28 5.01
CA ALA A 88 2.36 -1.85 4.92
C ALA A 88 1.09 -1.61 4.08
N GLU A 89 0.86 -2.41 3.04
CA GLU A 89 -0.35 -2.33 2.22
C GLU A 89 -1.61 -2.63 3.04
N ALA A 90 -1.53 -3.59 3.98
CA ALA A 90 -2.65 -3.90 4.87
C ALA A 90 -2.92 -2.77 5.86
N HIS A 91 -1.87 -2.10 6.35
CA HIS A 91 -2.01 -0.93 7.23
C HIS A 91 -2.73 0.23 6.53
N VAL A 92 -2.32 0.53 5.29
CA VAL A 92 -3.02 1.53 4.46
C VAL A 92 -4.49 1.15 4.25
N TRP A 93 -4.77 -0.14 4.02
CA TRP A 93 -6.15 -0.61 3.91
C TRP A 93 -6.95 -0.35 5.20
N PHE A 94 -6.42 -0.72 6.37
CA PHE A 94 -7.06 -0.49 7.66
C PHE A 94 -7.36 1.00 7.89
N GLU A 95 -6.41 1.89 7.62
CA GLU A 95 -6.60 3.33 7.80
C GLU A 95 -7.67 3.91 6.86
N ILE A 96 -7.79 3.40 5.63
CA ILE A 96 -8.84 3.82 4.69
C ILE A 96 -10.22 3.37 5.18
N VAL A 97 -10.37 2.11 5.59
CA VAL A 97 -11.67 1.58 6.03
C VAL A 97 -12.10 2.17 7.37
N ALA A 98 -11.17 2.42 8.29
CA ALA A 98 -11.41 3.11 9.55
C ALA A 98 -11.99 4.53 9.37
N ARG A 99 -11.63 5.20 8.26
CA ARG A 99 -12.18 6.50 7.87
C ARG A 99 -13.53 6.39 7.13
N GLY A 100 -14.11 5.20 7.04
CA GLY A 100 -15.33 4.92 6.28
C GLY A 100 -15.19 5.15 4.78
N LYS A 101 -13.97 4.99 4.23
CA LYS A 101 -13.68 5.21 2.81
C LYS A 101 -13.55 3.88 2.07
N ASN A 102 -13.81 3.92 0.75
CA ASN A 102 -13.70 2.75 -0.11
C ASN A 102 -12.30 2.66 -0.75
N PRO A 103 -11.49 1.61 -0.46
CA PRO A 103 -10.17 1.40 -1.05
C PRO A 103 -10.16 1.38 -2.59
N LYS A 104 -11.28 1.04 -3.23
CA LYS A 104 -11.44 1.05 -4.70
C LYS A 104 -11.29 2.41 -5.35
N ASN A 105 -11.30 3.49 -4.57
CA ASN A 105 -11.07 4.84 -5.06
C ASN A 105 -9.58 5.24 -5.04
N TYR A 106 -8.73 4.46 -4.36
CA TYR A 106 -7.34 4.81 -4.11
C TYR A 106 -6.39 4.07 -5.06
N ILE A 107 -5.42 4.80 -5.60
CA ILE A 107 -4.21 4.20 -6.17
C ILE A 107 -3.26 3.93 -5.00
N ILE A 108 -2.65 2.75 -4.93
CA ILE A 108 -1.67 2.38 -3.89
C ILE A 108 -0.28 2.16 -4.50
N GLY A 109 0.78 2.39 -3.73
CA GLY A 109 2.13 1.93 -4.06
C GLY A 109 2.96 1.71 -2.81
N ALA A 110 3.79 0.67 -2.82
CA ALA A 110 4.74 0.39 -1.74
C ALA A 110 6.12 0.94 -2.08
N LEU A 111 6.81 1.53 -1.11
CA LEU A 111 8.16 2.06 -1.26
C LEU A 111 9.16 1.11 -0.59
N ASN A 112 10.23 0.78 -1.30
CA ASN A 112 11.37 0.10 -0.70
C ASN A 112 12.22 1.07 0.12
N GLU A 113 13.24 0.53 0.82
CA GLU A 113 14.18 1.31 1.63
C GLU A 113 14.91 2.43 0.87
N ARG A 114 14.99 2.31 -0.46
CA ARG A 114 15.63 3.29 -1.35
C ARG A 114 14.64 4.37 -1.81
N GLY A 115 13.39 4.33 -1.34
CA GLY A 115 12.32 5.24 -1.73
C GLY A 115 11.79 5.00 -3.15
N ASN A 116 12.06 3.84 -3.74
CA ASN A 116 11.52 3.47 -5.05
C ASN A 116 10.23 2.68 -4.88
N PHE A 117 9.28 2.89 -5.80
CA PHE A 117 8.06 2.09 -5.79
C PHE A 117 8.36 0.65 -6.21
N ALA A 118 8.11 -0.26 -5.27
CA ALA A 118 8.35 -1.67 -5.36
C ALA A 118 7.06 -2.44 -5.64
N SER A 119 7.21 -3.61 -6.24
CA SER A 119 6.08 -4.53 -6.38
C SER A 119 5.69 -5.08 -5.00
N PRO A 120 4.40 -5.39 -4.81
CA PRO A 120 3.96 -6.04 -3.58
C PRO A 120 4.68 -7.39 -3.40
N CYS A 121 4.87 -7.82 -2.15
CA CYS A 121 5.32 -9.19 -1.92
C CYS A 121 4.30 -10.21 -2.40
N GLN A 122 4.69 -11.48 -2.44
CA GLN A 122 3.85 -12.57 -2.90
C GLN A 122 2.51 -12.68 -2.15
N ASN A 123 2.45 -12.27 -0.88
CA ASN A 123 1.20 -12.24 -0.11
C ASN A 123 0.33 -11.04 -0.53
N CYS A 124 0.89 -9.84 -0.55
CA CYS A 124 0.14 -8.63 -0.92
C CYS A 124 -0.38 -8.71 -2.36
N ALA A 125 0.40 -9.27 -3.28
CA ALA A 125 0.04 -9.47 -4.67
C ALA A 125 -1.27 -10.27 -4.88
N LEU A 126 -1.67 -11.09 -3.91
CA LEU A 126 -2.92 -11.88 -4.02
C LEU A 126 -4.18 -11.03 -3.92
N TRP A 127 -4.11 -9.83 -3.35
CA TRP A 127 -5.31 -9.06 -3.01
C TRP A 127 -5.26 -7.60 -3.45
N VAL A 128 -4.09 -6.95 -3.50
CA VAL A 128 -3.98 -5.50 -3.70
C VAL A 128 -4.62 -5.03 -5.02
N ASP A 129 -4.41 -5.75 -6.12
CA ASP A 129 -5.00 -5.42 -7.43
C ASP A 129 -6.53 -5.58 -7.44
N SER A 130 -7.05 -6.49 -6.61
CA SER A 130 -8.49 -6.72 -6.45
C SER A 130 -9.15 -5.80 -5.43
N THR A 131 -8.38 -4.99 -4.70
CA THR A 131 -8.90 -4.13 -3.61
C THR A 131 -8.80 -2.65 -3.94
N PHE A 132 -7.69 -2.22 -4.54
CA PHE A 132 -7.45 -0.82 -4.87
C PHE A 132 -7.91 -0.47 -6.29
N LYS A 133 -7.95 0.83 -6.61
CA LYS A 133 -8.20 1.32 -7.97
C LYS A 133 -7.12 0.85 -8.93
N ALA A 134 -5.86 0.97 -8.49
CA ALA A 134 -4.67 0.59 -9.22
C ALA A 134 -3.49 0.43 -8.26
N VAL A 135 -2.50 -0.38 -8.67
CA VAL A 135 -1.25 -0.57 -7.94
C VAL A 135 -0.10 0.04 -8.74
N TYR A 136 0.57 1.02 -8.16
CA TYR A 136 1.71 1.71 -8.74
C TYR A 136 3.03 1.05 -8.32
N ARG A 137 3.78 0.59 -9.31
CA ARG A 137 5.06 -0.10 -9.18
C ARG A 137 6.04 0.41 -10.23
N THR A 138 7.30 0.59 -9.86
CA THR A 138 8.38 0.99 -10.79
C THR A 138 9.51 -0.03 -10.87
N THR A 139 9.55 -0.96 -9.92
CA THR A 139 10.56 -2.01 -9.86
C THR A 139 9.88 -3.34 -9.50
N PRO A 140 10.43 -4.49 -9.95
CA PRO A 140 9.96 -5.81 -9.54
C PRO A 140 10.43 -6.17 -8.12
N ALA A 141 10.96 -5.22 -7.34
CA ALA A 141 11.42 -5.48 -5.99
C ALA A 141 10.31 -6.16 -5.18
N TYR A 142 10.64 -7.30 -4.56
CA TYR A 142 9.76 -8.20 -3.79
C TYR A 142 8.76 -9.07 -4.56
N GLU A 143 8.68 -8.95 -5.88
CA GLU A 143 7.87 -9.87 -6.69
C GLU A 143 8.31 -11.32 -6.45
N GLY A 144 7.34 -12.22 -6.21
CA GLY A 144 7.60 -13.63 -5.91
C GLY A 144 8.20 -13.91 -4.53
N ARG A 145 8.54 -12.89 -3.73
CA ARG A 145 9.12 -13.08 -2.39
C ARG A 145 8.05 -13.25 -1.32
N THR A 146 8.26 -14.19 -0.41
CA THR A 146 7.35 -14.46 0.72
C THR A 146 7.25 -13.31 1.72
N LYS A 147 8.25 -12.42 1.76
CA LYS A 147 8.27 -11.20 2.59
C LYS A 147 9.03 -10.06 1.92
N GLN A 148 8.63 -8.82 2.24
CA GLN A 148 9.45 -7.63 2.00
C GLN A 148 10.51 -7.56 3.11
N VAL A 149 11.79 -7.52 2.74
CA VAL A 149 12.93 -7.40 3.66
C VAL A 149 13.77 -6.21 3.20
N PRO A 150 14.15 -5.26 4.07
CA PRO A 150 15.16 -4.26 3.73
C PRO A 150 16.45 -4.93 3.21
N GLY A 151 17.11 -4.35 2.20
CA GLY A 151 18.42 -4.79 1.70
C GLY A 151 18.43 -5.79 0.56
N ALA A 152 17.28 -6.07 -0.07
CA ALA A 152 17.09 -7.27 -0.86
C ALA A 152 16.84 -7.03 -2.37
#